data_AF-A0A662JIW9-F1
#
_entry.id   AF-A0A662JIW9-F1
#
_cell.length_a   1.000
_cell.length_b   1.000
_cell.length_c   1.000
_cell.angle_alpha   90.00
_cell.angle_beta   90.00
_cell.angle_gamma   90.00
#
_symmetry.space_group_name_H-M   'P 1'
#
loop_
_entity.id
_entity.type
_entity.pdbx_description
1 polymer ?
#
loop_
_entity_poly.entity_id
_entity_poly.type
_entity_poly.pdbx_seq_one_letter_code
_entity_poly.pdbx_strand_id
1 'polypeptide(L)'
;PLKEGADVVSSSTHKTFPGPQGGMLLANDETLFRKVKKAVFPGLVSNHHLARLPSLAVTLLEMLLYGKEYATQIVRNAKTLAKALHDYGINVLGAHRGFTESHQVVFEASKLGGGGEAARRLEEADIIVNRNLLPWDAVGKVHNPSGVRIGTQEVTRMGMKEREMETIAELMWRLLIKREEPERIKEEVHKLLADFNTVRYCIDGQDFVKGVLKAFFER
;
A
#
# COMPACT_ATOMS: atom_id res chain seq x y z
N PRO A 1 15.19 4.04 -10.01
CA PRO A 1 15.94 5.10 -9.29
C PRO A 1 17.48 4.98 -9.37
N LEU A 2 18.11 3.91 -8.88
CA LEU A 2 19.58 3.78 -8.95
C LEU A 2 20.10 3.80 -10.40
N LYS A 3 19.40 3.09 -11.31
CA LYS A 3 19.69 3.11 -12.76
C LYS A 3 19.32 4.43 -13.45
N GLU A 4 18.59 5.30 -12.77
CA GLU A 4 18.12 6.59 -13.28
C GLU A 4 18.94 7.77 -12.71
N GLY A 5 20.06 7.48 -12.03
CA GLY A 5 21.01 8.50 -11.55
C GLY A 5 20.95 8.80 -10.05
N ALA A 6 20.15 8.08 -9.26
CA ALA A 6 20.23 8.20 -7.80
C ALA A 6 21.50 7.51 -7.26
N ASP A 7 22.29 8.22 -6.45
CA ASP A 7 23.50 7.65 -5.82
C ASP A 7 23.17 6.67 -4.69
N VAL A 8 22.16 7.02 -3.89
CA VAL A 8 21.67 6.23 -2.75
C VAL A 8 20.15 6.20 -2.78
N VAL A 9 19.57 5.03 -2.51
CA VAL A 9 18.13 4.84 -2.33
C VAL A 9 17.87 4.35 -0.92
N SER A 10 16.98 5.03 -0.21
CA SER A 10 16.41 4.53 1.04
C SER A 10 15.05 3.92 0.78
N SER A 11 14.69 2.90 1.55
CA SER A 11 13.37 2.28 1.51
C SER A 11 12.97 1.74 2.87
N SER A 12 11.67 1.74 3.15
CA SER A 12 11.09 0.98 4.25
C SER A 12 10.80 -0.46 3.83
N THR A 13 10.93 -1.41 4.75
CA THR A 13 10.72 -2.84 4.48
C THR A 13 9.34 -3.36 4.83
N HIS A 14 8.34 -2.50 5.09
CA HIS A 14 7.05 -2.88 5.71
C HIS A 14 5.83 -2.13 5.15
N LYS A 15 5.95 -1.53 3.96
CA LYS A 15 4.86 -0.79 3.32
C LYS A 15 4.37 -1.58 2.10
N THR A 16 4.58 -1.04 0.90
CA THR A 16 4.40 -1.78 -0.35
C THR A 16 5.40 -2.93 -0.48
N PHE A 17 6.59 -2.79 0.14
CA PHE A 17 7.45 -3.93 0.43
C PHE A 17 6.92 -4.62 1.69
N PRO A 18 6.41 -5.86 1.62
CA PRO A 18 5.55 -6.45 2.64
C PRO A 18 6.33 -7.28 3.67
N GLY A 19 7.42 -6.71 4.20
CA GLY A 19 8.31 -7.38 5.15
C GLY A 19 8.25 -6.80 6.56
N PRO A 20 9.23 -7.10 7.42
CA PRO A 20 9.25 -6.63 8.80
C PRO A 20 9.50 -5.12 8.89
N GLN A 21 9.05 -4.51 9.98
CA GLN A 21 9.30 -3.10 10.31
C GLN A 21 10.81 -2.77 10.29
N GLY A 22 11.18 -1.71 9.57
CA GLY A 22 12.58 -1.43 9.27
C GLY A 22 12.80 -0.64 7.99
N GLY A 23 14.08 -0.46 7.65
CA GLY A 23 14.52 0.19 6.42
C GLY A 23 15.80 -0.41 5.85
N MET A 24 16.09 -0.02 4.61
CA MET A 24 17.23 -0.43 3.81
C MET A 24 17.85 0.79 3.12
N LEU A 25 19.16 0.75 2.94
CA LEU A 25 19.93 1.70 2.14
C LEU A 25 20.64 0.92 1.03
N LEU A 26 20.49 1.37 -0.20
CA LEU A 26 21.02 0.73 -1.40
C LEU A 26 21.87 1.75 -2.16
N ALA A 27 23.03 1.33 -2.66
CA ALA A 27 23.90 2.13 -3.52
C ALA A 27 24.65 1.20 -4.49
N ASN A 28 24.96 1.71 -5.69
CA ASN A 28 25.77 0.97 -6.67
C ASN A 28 27.28 1.29 -6.54
N ASP A 29 27.64 2.43 -5.95
CA ASP A 29 29.03 2.81 -5.73
C ASP A 29 29.54 2.33 -4.36
N GLU A 30 30.57 1.48 -4.37
CA GLU A 30 31.11 0.88 -3.15
C GLU A 30 31.77 1.93 -2.25
N THR A 31 32.45 2.91 -2.84
CA THR A 31 33.17 3.96 -2.09
C THR A 31 32.19 4.82 -1.28
N LEU A 32 31.08 5.21 -1.90
CA LEU A 32 29.97 5.89 -1.28
C LEU A 32 29.30 5.01 -0.23
N PHE A 33 29.04 3.74 -0.55
CA PHE A 33 28.40 2.84 0.40
C PHE A 33 29.23 2.63 1.67
N ARG A 34 30.57 2.65 1.58
CA ARG A 34 31.46 2.64 2.78
C ARG A 34 31.24 3.87 3.66
N LYS A 35 31.05 5.06 3.08
CA LYS A 35 30.71 6.28 3.84
C LYS A 35 29.36 6.17 4.52
N VAL A 36 28.35 5.66 3.80
CA VAL A 36 27.00 5.40 4.35
C VAL A 36 27.07 4.41 5.51
N LYS A 37 27.76 3.28 5.35
CA LYS A 37 27.95 2.29 6.42
C LYS A 37 28.57 2.91 7.67
N LYS A 38 29.62 3.72 7.52
CA LYS A 38 30.29 4.40 8.64
C LYS A 38 29.36 5.40 9.36
N ALA A 39 28.51 6.09 8.62
CA ALA A 39 27.51 6.99 9.18
C ALA A 39 26.42 6.24 9.95
N VAL A 40 25.99 5.07 9.45
CA VAL A 40 25.02 4.21 10.16
C VAL A 40 25.67 3.63 11.42
N PHE A 41 26.77 2.90 11.28
CA PHE A 41 27.54 2.33 12.39
C PHE A 41 29.02 2.72 12.25
N PRO A 42 29.65 3.31 13.27
CA PRO A 42 29.12 3.56 14.62
C PRO A 42 28.36 4.89 14.79
N GLY A 43 28.07 5.63 13.69
CA GLY A 43 27.60 7.02 13.80
C GLY A 43 26.21 7.22 14.41
N LEU A 44 25.20 6.48 13.93
CA LEU A 44 23.79 6.67 14.33
C LEU A 44 23.25 5.51 15.18
N VAL A 45 23.71 4.29 14.92
CA VAL A 45 23.28 3.08 15.60
C VAL A 45 24.49 2.26 16.04
N SER A 46 24.34 1.53 17.14
CA SER A 46 25.33 0.58 17.66
C SER A 46 24.87 -0.88 17.58
N ASN A 47 23.55 -1.12 17.58
CA ASN A 47 22.96 -2.44 17.79
C ASN A 47 22.27 -2.96 16.52
N HIS A 48 22.37 -4.26 16.27
CA HIS A 48 21.70 -4.92 15.14
C HIS A 48 20.45 -5.64 15.64
N HIS A 49 19.28 -5.40 15.04
CA HIS A 49 18.05 -6.12 15.35
C HIS A 49 18.02 -7.47 14.62
N LEU A 50 18.87 -8.42 15.04
CA LEU A 50 19.11 -9.69 14.35
C LEU A 50 17.83 -10.52 14.13
N ALA A 51 16.89 -10.46 15.07
CA ALA A 51 15.61 -11.19 14.97
C ALA A 51 14.78 -10.80 13.73
N ARG A 52 15.02 -9.64 13.12
CA ARG A 52 14.31 -9.21 11.90
C ARG A 52 14.91 -9.78 10.62
N LEU A 53 16.18 -10.22 10.64
CA LEU A 53 16.89 -10.60 9.43
C LEU A 53 16.28 -11.84 8.76
N PRO A 54 15.85 -12.89 9.50
CA PRO A 54 15.20 -14.04 8.88
C PRO A 54 13.91 -13.67 8.14
N SER A 55 13.01 -12.89 8.76
CA SER A 55 11.76 -12.49 8.10
C SER A 55 11.99 -11.55 6.91
N LEU A 56 13.00 -10.66 6.99
CA LEU A 56 13.41 -9.85 5.85
C LEU A 56 13.97 -10.72 4.72
N ALA A 57 14.80 -11.71 5.02
CA ALA A 57 15.36 -12.63 4.03
C ALA A 57 14.27 -13.42 3.31
N VAL A 58 13.29 -13.97 4.05
CA VAL A 58 12.12 -14.64 3.47
C VAL A 58 11.34 -13.68 2.56
N THR A 59 11.04 -12.47 3.03
CA THR A 59 10.32 -11.48 2.21
C THR A 59 11.10 -11.11 0.95
N LEU A 60 12.43 -11.00 1.02
CA LEU A 60 13.26 -10.75 -0.15
C LEU A 60 13.11 -11.89 -1.17
N LEU A 61 13.18 -13.16 -0.73
CA LEU A 61 12.99 -14.32 -1.61
C LEU A 61 11.59 -14.31 -2.26
N GLU A 62 10.55 -14.01 -1.49
CA GLU A 62 9.19 -13.85 -2.03
C GLU A 62 9.13 -12.75 -3.10
N MET A 63 9.75 -11.60 -2.83
CA MET A 63 9.77 -10.49 -3.79
C MET A 63 10.65 -10.79 -5.00
N LEU A 64 11.63 -11.69 -4.88
CA LEU A 64 12.37 -12.20 -6.04
C LEU A 64 11.48 -13.07 -6.94
N LEU A 65 10.58 -13.86 -6.38
CA LEU A 65 9.68 -14.74 -7.13
C LEU A 65 8.45 -14.01 -7.68
N TYR A 66 7.79 -13.24 -6.82
CA TYR A 66 6.44 -12.74 -7.02
C TYR A 66 6.38 -11.21 -7.17
N GLY A 67 7.46 -10.49 -6.87
CA GLY A 67 7.44 -9.03 -6.74
C GLY A 67 6.95 -8.29 -7.98
N LYS A 68 7.28 -8.79 -9.19
CA LYS A 68 6.80 -8.19 -10.45
C LYS A 68 5.28 -8.35 -10.62
N GLU A 69 4.76 -9.55 -10.37
CA GLU A 69 3.33 -9.83 -10.47
C GLU A 69 2.55 -9.06 -9.41
N TYR A 70 3.04 -9.09 -8.16
CA TYR A 70 2.45 -8.36 -7.04
C TYR A 70 2.37 -6.86 -7.31
N ALA A 71 3.48 -6.22 -7.69
CA ALA A 71 3.50 -4.80 -8.01
C ALA A 71 2.58 -4.44 -9.19
N THR A 72 2.52 -5.31 -10.21
CA THR A 72 1.63 -5.10 -11.36
C THR A 72 0.16 -5.15 -10.94
N GLN A 73 -0.23 -6.13 -10.12
CA GLN A 73 -1.61 -6.25 -9.64
C GLN A 73 -1.99 -5.10 -8.70
N ILE A 74 -1.07 -4.63 -7.85
CA ILE A 74 -1.29 -3.45 -6.99
C ILE A 74 -1.70 -2.23 -7.81
N VAL A 75 -0.96 -1.93 -8.88
CA VAL A 75 -1.23 -0.77 -9.75
C VAL A 75 -2.55 -0.96 -10.51
N ARG A 76 -2.84 -2.17 -11.02
CA ARG A 76 -4.14 -2.47 -11.66
C ARG A 76 -5.30 -2.23 -10.69
N ASN A 77 -5.21 -2.78 -9.49
CA ASN A 77 -6.21 -2.59 -8.45
C ASN A 77 -6.39 -1.10 -8.10
N ALA A 78 -5.29 -0.35 -7.94
CA ALA A 78 -5.36 1.08 -7.64
C ALA A 78 -6.04 1.87 -8.77
N LYS A 79 -5.73 1.58 -10.03
CA LYS A 79 -6.40 2.19 -11.19
C LYS A 79 -7.88 1.85 -11.26
N THR A 80 -8.25 0.59 -11.05
CA THR A 80 -9.66 0.16 -11.06
C THR A 80 -10.45 0.81 -9.94
N LEU A 81 -9.92 0.81 -8.71
CA LEU A 81 -10.55 1.48 -7.57
C LEU A 81 -10.74 2.97 -7.84
N ALA A 82 -9.71 3.66 -8.35
CA ALA A 82 -9.77 5.07 -8.68
C ALA A 82 -10.83 5.38 -9.74
N LYS A 83 -10.87 4.58 -10.81
CA LYS A 83 -11.86 4.73 -11.88
C LYS A 83 -13.28 4.49 -11.36
N ALA A 84 -13.51 3.40 -10.63
CA ALA A 84 -14.84 3.08 -10.11
C ALA A 84 -15.36 4.16 -9.15
N LEU A 85 -14.52 4.65 -8.22
CA LEU A 85 -14.88 5.77 -7.34
C LEU A 85 -15.23 7.03 -8.15
N HIS A 86 -14.46 7.32 -9.20
CA HIS A 86 -14.72 8.46 -10.08
C HIS A 86 -16.06 8.33 -10.83
N ASP A 87 -16.36 7.15 -11.37
CA ASP A 87 -17.61 6.86 -12.07
C ASP A 87 -18.83 7.00 -11.12
N TYR A 88 -18.63 6.72 -9.82
CA TYR A 88 -19.61 6.96 -8.75
C TYR A 88 -19.73 8.44 -8.31
N GLY A 89 -19.00 9.35 -8.94
CA GLY A 89 -19.05 10.79 -8.67
C GLY A 89 -18.16 11.27 -7.52
N ILE A 90 -17.26 10.43 -7.00
CA ILE A 90 -16.24 10.85 -6.03
C ILE A 90 -15.12 11.57 -6.78
N ASN A 91 -14.66 12.71 -6.26
CA ASN A 91 -13.65 13.53 -6.92
C ASN A 91 -12.24 12.95 -6.76
N VAL A 92 -11.91 11.92 -7.54
CA VAL A 92 -10.59 11.27 -7.55
C VAL A 92 -9.57 12.10 -8.32
N LEU A 93 -8.39 12.30 -7.71
CA LEU A 93 -7.31 13.07 -8.31
C LEU A 93 -6.65 12.31 -9.47
N GLY A 94 -6.11 13.08 -10.43
CA GLY A 94 -5.35 12.51 -11.54
C GLY A 94 -6.18 11.91 -12.67
N ALA A 95 -7.52 12.05 -12.67
CA ALA A 95 -8.39 11.50 -13.73
C ALA A 95 -7.91 11.84 -15.16
N HIS A 96 -7.52 13.10 -15.40
CA HIS A 96 -6.98 13.58 -16.68
C HIS A 96 -5.65 12.92 -17.11
N ARG A 97 -4.99 12.17 -16.22
CA ARG A 97 -3.74 11.43 -16.45
C ARG A 97 -3.92 9.91 -16.34
N GLY A 98 -5.15 9.41 -16.29
CA GLY A 98 -5.41 7.98 -16.06
C GLY A 98 -5.33 7.57 -14.57
N PHE A 99 -5.60 8.50 -13.66
CA PHE A 99 -5.65 8.33 -12.20
C PHE A 99 -4.29 8.12 -11.51
N THR A 100 -3.72 6.92 -11.54
CA THR A 100 -2.53 6.57 -10.75
C THR A 100 -1.66 5.53 -11.46
N GLU A 101 -0.35 5.72 -11.45
CA GLU A 101 0.65 4.72 -11.84
C GLU A 101 1.32 4.10 -10.60
N SER A 102 0.68 4.22 -9.44
CA SER A 102 1.23 3.81 -8.15
C SER A 102 0.22 2.95 -7.37
N HIS A 103 0.59 2.59 -6.14
CA HIS A 103 -0.28 1.88 -5.20
C HIS A 103 -1.35 2.79 -4.55
N GLN A 104 -1.29 4.11 -4.75
CA GLN A 104 -2.09 5.08 -4.03
C GLN A 104 -3.23 5.63 -4.89
N VAL A 105 -4.40 5.77 -4.28
CA VAL A 105 -5.56 6.50 -4.78
C VAL A 105 -5.83 7.66 -3.83
N VAL A 106 -6.05 8.86 -4.37
CA VAL A 106 -6.36 10.04 -3.56
C VAL A 106 -7.61 10.70 -4.10
N PHE A 107 -8.57 11.01 -3.23
CA PHE A 107 -9.77 11.75 -3.61
C PHE A 107 -10.02 12.95 -2.70
N GLU A 108 -10.68 13.97 -3.25
CA GLU A 108 -11.12 15.14 -2.52
C GLU A 108 -12.48 14.88 -1.83
N ALA A 109 -12.49 15.08 -0.53
CA ALA A 109 -13.62 14.85 0.37
C ALA A 109 -14.26 16.16 0.87
N SER A 110 -13.88 17.34 0.36
CA SER A 110 -14.45 18.64 0.76
C SER A 110 -15.98 18.65 0.73
N LYS A 111 -16.58 18.08 -0.32
CA LYS A 111 -18.05 17.95 -0.48
C LYS A 111 -18.69 16.85 0.38
N LEU A 112 -17.87 16.04 1.04
CA LEU A 112 -18.28 14.92 1.90
C LEU A 112 -18.20 15.26 3.40
N GLY A 113 -17.83 16.51 3.75
CA GLY A 113 -17.58 16.95 5.12
C GLY A 113 -16.10 17.10 5.47
N GLY A 114 -15.21 16.86 4.51
CA GLY A 114 -13.76 16.80 4.69
C GLY A 114 -13.25 15.37 4.86
N GLY A 115 -11.95 15.19 4.69
CA GLY A 115 -11.27 13.89 4.73
C GLY A 115 -11.23 13.26 6.12
N GLY A 116 -11.29 14.07 7.19
CA GLY A 116 -11.44 13.58 8.56
C GLY A 116 -12.82 12.96 8.78
N GLU A 117 -13.88 13.64 8.34
CA GLU A 117 -15.25 13.13 8.45
C GLU A 117 -15.49 11.92 7.54
N ALA A 118 -15.02 11.97 6.29
CA ALA A 118 -15.12 10.83 5.38
C ALA A 118 -14.38 9.60 5.91
N ALA A 119 -13.17 9.78 6.46
CA ALA A 119 -12.41 8.67 7.06
C ALA A 119 -13.12 8.10 8.29
N ARG A 120 -13.67 8.94 9.17
CA ARG A 120 -14.43 8.53 10.35
C ARG A 120 -15.65 7.69 9.96
N ARG A 121 -16.41 8.14 8.96
CA ARG A 121 -17.59 7.41 8.48
C ARG A 121 -17.21 6.07 7.85
N LEU A 122 -16.13 6.02 7.07
CA LEU A 122 -15.59 4.76 6.52
C LEU A 122 -15.13 3.80 7.62
N GLU A 123 -14.49 4.31 8.68
CA GLU A 123 -14.06 3.53 9.84
C GLU A 123 -15.25 2.90 10.59
N GLU A 124 -16.39 3.59 10.73
CA GLU A 124 -17.62 3.02 11.30
C GLU A 124 -18.12 1.78 10.52
N ALA A 125 -17.79 1.69 9.23
CA ALA A 125 -18.10 0.57 8.35
C ALA A 125 -16.93 -0.44 8.20
N ASP A 126 -15.90 -0.36 9.04
CA ASP A 126 -14.65 -1.15 8.97
C ASP A 126 -13.83 -0.97 7.67
N ILE A 127 -13.95 0.18 7.01
CA ILE A 127 -13.11 0.55 5.86
C ILE A 127 -12.04 1.54 6.33
N ILE A 128 -10.84 1.05 6.59
CA ILE A 128 -9.76 1.88 7.17
C ILE A 128 -8.99 2.62 6.08
N VAL A 129 -9.07 3.95 6.11
CA VAL A 129 -8.38 4.86 5.18
C VAL A 129 -7.60 5.93 5.91
N ASN A 130 -6.72 6.64 5.19
CA ASN A 130 -5.95 7.73 5.76
C ASN A 130 -6.48 9.09 5.31
N ARG A 131 -6.89 9.95 6.25
CA ARG A 131 -7.09 11.37 5.97
C ARG A 131 -5.76 12.01 5.54
N ASN A 132 -5.78 12.83 4.50
CA ASN A 132 -4.56 13.32 3.85
C ASN A 132 -4.72 14.78 3.42
N LEU A 133 -3.73 15.63 3.74
CA LEU A 133 -3.68 17.01 3.24
C LEU A 133 -3.54 17.02 1.72
N LEU A 134 -4.31 17.86 1.05
CA LEU A 134 -4.16 18.15 -0.38
C LEU A 134 -3.36 19.45 -0.59
N PRO A 135 -2.80 19.69 -1.79
CA PRO A 135 -1.92 20.85 -2.03
C PRO A 135 -2.54 22.22 -1.70
N TRP A 136 -3.86 22.33 -1.69
CA TRP A 136 -4.59 23.57 -1.35
C TRP A 136 -5.02 23.65 0.12
N ASP A 137 -4.77 22.62 0.93
CA ASP A 137 -5.05 22.67 2.36
C ASP A 137 -4.02 23.52 3.09
N ALA A 138 -4.47 24.30 4.07
CA ALA A 138 -3.59 24.91 5.04
C ALA A 138 -2.92 23.84 5.92
N VAL A 139 -1.63 24.02 6.25
CA VAL A 139 -0.85 23.04 7.05
C VAL A 139 -1.51 22.73 8.40
N GLY A 140 -2.24 23.67 9.00
CA GLY A 140 -2.96 23.46 10.26
C GLY A 140 -4.21 22.58 10.18
N LYS A 141 -4.69 22.23 8.97
CA LYS A 141 -5.95 21.48 8.76
C LYS A 141 -5.81 19.96 8.94
N VAL A 142 -4.89 19.52 9.79
CA VAL A 142 -4.51 18.10 9.97
C VAL A 142 -5.65 17.22 10.50
N HIS A 143 -6.57 17.76 11.29
CA HIS A 143 -7.67 16.98 11.87
C HIS A 143 -8.78 16.65 10.86
N ASN A 144 -9.09 17.61 9.97
CA ASN A 144 -10.07 17.43 8.91
C ASN A 144 -9.56 18.09 7.60
N PRO A 145 -8.58 17.46 6.93
CA PRO A 145 -8.04 17.95 5.68
C PRO A 145 -9.07 17.79 4.55
N SER A 146 -8.78 18.25 3.35
CA SER A 146 -9.70 18.09 2.21
C SER A 146 -9.61 16.74 1.51
N GLY A 147 -8.61 15.90 1.82
CA GLY A 147 -8.35 14.66 1.09
C GLY A 147 -8.41 13.37 1.92
N VAL A 148 -8.58 12.27 1.19
CA VAL A 148 -8.43 10.88 1.68
C VAL A 148 -7.47 10.15 0.74
N ARG A 149 -6.54 9.39 1.31
CA ARG A 149 -5.60 8.52 0.58
C ARG A 149 -5.85 7.05 0.94
N ILE A 150 -5.90 6.22 -0.08
CA ILE A 150 -6.10 4.77 -0.01
C ILE A 150 -4.90 4.08 -0.66
N GLY A 151 -4.49 2.93 -0.13
CA GLY A 151 -3.51 2.05 -0.76
C GLY A 151 -4.11 0.67 -1.03
N THR A 152 -3.74 0.02 -2.13
CA THR A 152 -4.30 -1.29 -2.53
C THR A 152 -3.38 -2.47 -2.21
N GLN A 153 -2.20 -2.23 -1.64
CA GLN A 153 -1.17 -3.25 -1.42
C GLN A 153 -1.62 -4.41 -0.52
N GLU A 154 -2.40 -4.11 0.52
CA GLU A 154 -2.83 -5.11 1.51
C GLU A 154 -3.93 -6.02 0.95
N VAL A 155 -5.00 -5.43 0.42
CA VAL A 155 -6.08 -6.18 -0.24
C VAL A 155 -5.58 -7.03 -1.41
N THR A 156 -4.62 -6.51 -2.17
CA THR A 156 -3.95 -7.28 -3.24
C THR A 156 -3.17 -8.46 -2.66
N ARG A 157 -2.46 -8.26 -1.54
CA ARG A 157 -1.73 -9.34 -0.85
C ARG A 157 -2.69 -10.41 -0.32
N MET A 158 -3.92 -10.07 0.02
CA MET A 158 -4.96 -11.05 0.40
C MET A 158 -5.62 -11.74 -0.81
N GLY A 159 -5.27 -11.34 -2.04
CA GLY A 159 -5.72 -11.97 -3.28
C GLY A 159 -6.84 -11.24 -4.01
N MET A 160 -7.28 -10.08 -3.51
CA MET A 160 -8.28 -9.26 -4.20
C MET A 160 -7.72 -8.71 -5.53
N LYS A 161 -8.60 -8.62 -6.52
CA LYS A 161 -8.31 -8.15 -7.88
C LYS A 161 -9.26 -7.01 -8.27
N GLU A 162 -9.28 -6.67 -9.54
CA GLU A 162 -10.04 -5.55 -10.10
C GLU A 162 -11.53 -5.62 -9.75
N ARG A 163 -12.14 -6.80 -9.81
CA ARG A 163 -13.55 -7.01 -9.47
C ARG A 163 -13.86 -6.57 -8.02
N GLU A 164 -13.03 -6.97 -7.08
CA GLU A 164 -13.23 -6.60 -5.68
C GLU A 164 -12.99 -5.09 -5.46
N MET A 165 -12.15 -4.44 -6.27
CA MET A 165 -11.96 -3.00 -6.20
C MET A 165 -13.22 -2.24 -6.63
N GLU A 166 -13.99 -2.77 -7.60
CA GLU A 166 -15.29 -2.22 -7.98
C GLU A 166 -16.29 -2.37 -6.83
N THR A 167 -16.33 -3.53 -6.17
CA THR A 167 -17.17 -3.75 -4.97
C THR A 167 -16.79 -2.81 -3.83
N ILE A 168 -15.50 -2.64 -3.54
CA ILE A 168 -15.03 -1.68 -2.52
C ILE A 168 -15.46 -0.26 -2.89
N ALA A 169 -15.33 0.15 -4.15
CA ALA A 169 -15.78 1.47 -4.61
C ALA A 169 -17.29 1.67 -4.43
N GLU A 170 -18.09 0.64 -4.71
CA GLU A 170 -19.54 0.66 -4.51
C GLU A 170 -19.90 0.83 -3.03
N LEU A 171 -19.27 0.07 -2.13
CA LEU A 171 -19.50 0.19 -0.69
C LEU A 171 -19.15 1.60 -0.18
N MET A 172 -18.02 2.16 -0.64
CA MET A 172 -17.62 3.53 -0.33
C MET A 172 -18.61 4.57 -0.87
N TRP A 173 -19.13 4.37 -2.08
CA TRP A 173 -20.14 5.26 -2.67
C TRP A 173 -21.46 5.22 -1.90
N ARG A 174 -21.97 4.02 -1.58
CA ARG A 174 -23.19 3.85 -0.78
C ARG A 174 -23.07 4.54 0.58
N LEU A 175 -21.91 4.40 1.22
CA LEU A 175 -21.67 5.03 2.51
C LEU A 175 -21.51 6.55 2.45
N LEU A 176 -20.69 7.06 1.52
CA LEU A 176 -20.29 8.47 1.49
C LEU A 176 -21.26 9.36 0.71
N ILE A 177 -21.83 8.84 -0.39
CA ILE A 177 -22.71 9.59 -1.30
C ILE A 177 -24.17 9.27 -0.99
N LYS A 178 -24.55 7.99 -0.93
CA LYS A 178 -25.94 7.61 -0.61
C LYS A 178 -26.28 7.73 0.87
N ARG A 179 -25.27 7.93 1.73
CA ARG A 179 -25.42 8.12 3.17
C ARG A 179 -26.15 6.95 3.84
N GLU A 180 -25.94 5.73 3.32
CA GLU A 180 -26.43 4.52 4.00
C GLU A 180 -25.81 4.38 5.40
N GLU A 181 -26.51 3.67 6.28
CA GLU A 181 -26.06 3.42 7.66
C GLU A 181 -24.78 2.57 7.66
N PRO A 182 -23.74 2.97 8.42
CA PRO A 182 -22.46 2.24 8.46
C PRO A 182 -22.59 0.76 8.81
N GLU A 183 -23.53 0.38 9.68
CA GLU A 183 -23.75 -1.00 10.12
C GLU A 183 -24.11 -1.92 8.96
N ARG A 184 -24.91 -1.44 7.99
CA ARG A 184 -25.27 -2.22 6.80
C ARG A 184 -24.07 -2.45 5.89
N ILE A 185 -23.27 -1.40 5.69
CA ILE A 185 -22.05 -1.48 4.88
C ILE A 185 -21.03 -2.39 5.56
N LYS A 186 -20.91 -2.32 6.88
CA LYS A 186 -20.03 -3.17 7.69
C LYS A 186 -20.32 -4.66 7.49
N GLU A 187 -21.59 -5.06 7.50
CA GLU A 187 -21.99 -6.45 7.24
C GLU A 187 -21.54 -6.93 5.85
N GLU A 188 -21.63 -6.06 4.83
CA GLU A 188 -21.19 -6.38 3.47
C GLU A 188 -19.66 -6.42 3.34
N VAL A 189 -18.95 -5.53 4.03
CA VAL A 189 -17.48 -5.58 4.14
C VAL A 189 -17.05 -6.92 4.75
N HIS A 190 -17.70 -7.38 5.82
CA HIS A 190 -17.37 -8.65 6.46
C HIS A 190 -17.69 -9.85 5.56
N LYS A 191 -18.80 -9.81 4.80
CA LYS A 191 -19.11 -10.83 3.78
C LYS A 191 -18.04 -10.89 2.70
N LEU A 192 -17.59 -9.73 2.20
CA LEU A 192 -16.51 -9.67 1.22
C LEU A 192 -15.22 -10.29 1.78
N LEU A 193 -14.84 -9.93 3.01
CA LEU A 193 -13.60 -10.40 3.63
C LEU A 193 -13.58 -11.90 3.94
N ALA A 194 -14.73 -12.54 4.10
CA ALA A 194 -14.82 -13.98 4.38
C ALA A 194 -14.12 -14.84 3.31
N ASP A 195 -14.07 -14.37 2.07
CA ASP A 195 -13.44 -15.06 0.94
C ASP A 195 -11.93 -14.81 0.82
N PHE A 196 -11.36 -13.88 1.62
CA PHE A 196 -9.97 -13.42 1.51
C PHE A 196 -9.19 -13.61 2.82
N ASN A 197 -9.03 -14.87 3.23
CA ASN A 197 -8.35 -15.27 4.48
C ASN A 197 -6.91 -15.81 4.30
N THR A 198 -6.39 -15.81 3.07
CA THR A 198 -5.10 -16.42 2.72
C THR A 198 -4.16 -15.38 2.12
N VAL A 199 -2.96 -15.27 2.68
CA VAL A 199 -1.89 -14.41 2.14
C VAL A 199 -1.40 -14.97 0.81
N ARG A 200 -1.28 -14.11 -0.20
CA ARG A 200 -0.76 -14.39 -1.55
C ARG A 200 0.59 -13.72 -1.75
N TYR A 201 1.26 -14.06 -2.86
CA TYR A 201 2.60 -13.56 -3.21
C TYR A 201 3.65 -13.85 -2.12
N CYS A 202 3.47 -14.98 -1.44
CA CYS A 202 4.34 -15.50 -0.40
C CYS A 202 4.71 -16.95 -0.72
N ILE A 203 5.79 -17.43 -0.12
CA ILE A 203 6.17 -18.84 -0.20
C ILE A 203 5.33 -19.60 0.85
N ASP A 204 4.58 -20.61 0.42
CA ASP A 204 3.84 -21.46 1.35
C ASP A 204 4.82 -22.23 2.26
N GLY A 205 4.48 -22.38 3.54
CA GLY A 205 5.28 -23.14 4.50
C GLY A 205 5.51 -24.60 4.08
N GLN A 206 4.55 -25.21 3.36
CA GLN A 206 4.70 -26.57 2.84
C GLN A 206 5.71 -26.66 1.68
N ASP A 207 5.86 -25.59 0.91
CA ASP A 207 6.73 -25.52 -0.26
C ASP A 207 8.01 -24.70 -0.02
N PHE A 208 8.35 -24.40 1.24
CA PHE A 208 9.40 -23.44 1.57
C PHE A 208 10.74 -23.74 0.90
N VAL A 209 11.24 -24.98 1.03
CA VAL A 209 12.52 -25.41 0.44
C VAL A 209 12.50 -25.26 -1.08
N LYS A 210 11.43 -25.70 -1.72
CA LYS A 210 11.25 -25.60 -3.18
C LYS A 210 11.18 -24.14 -3.64
N GLY A 211 10.46 -23.29 -2.90
CA GLY A 211 10.37 -21.86 -3.15
C GLY A 211 11.72 -21.16 -3.03
N VAL A 212 12.50 -21.47 -1.99
CA VAL A 212 13.87 -20.93 -1.83
C VAL A 212 14.78 -21.37 -2.98
N LEU A 213 14.78 -22.67 -3.33
CA LEU A 213 15.60 -23.17 -4.44
C LEU A 213 15.24 -22.48 -5.76
N LYS A 214 13.95 -22.33 -6.06
CA LYS A 214 13.47 -21.59 -7.23
C LYS A 214 13.96 -20.14 -7.23
N ALA A 215 13.93 -19.46 -6.09
CA ALA A 215 14.34 -18.06 -5.99
C ALA A 215 15.84 -17.84 -6.29
N PHE A 216 16.69 -18.81 -5.94
CA PHE A 216 18.15 -18.71 -6.13
C PHE A 216 18.65 -19.27 -7.47
N PHE A 217 18.06 -20.35 -7.97
CA PHE A 217 18.66 -21.15 -9.04
C PHE A 217 17.90 -21.16 -10.38
N GLU A 218 16.64 -20.71 -10.41
CA GLU A 218 15.80 -20.77 -11.61
C GLU A 218 15.52 -19.38 -12.22
N ARG A 219 16.41 -18.40 -11.99
CA ARG A 219 16.28 -17.02 -12.47
C ARG A 219 17.03 -16.75 -13.77
#